data_AF-A0A7J7SRX3-F1
#
_entry.id   AF-A0A7J7SRX3-F1
#
_cell.length_a   1.000
_cell.length_b   1.000
_cell.length_c   1.000
_cell.angle_alpha   90.00
_cell.angle_beta   90.00
_cell.angle_gamma   90.00
#
_symmetry.space_group_name_H-M   'P 1'
#
loop_
_entity.id
_entity.type
_entity.pdbx_description
1 polymer ?
#
loop_
_entity_poly.entity_id
_entity_poly.type
_entity_poly.pdbx_seq_one_letter_code
_entity_poly.pdbx_strand_id
1 'polypeptide(L)'
;MVLFRNWVNDSNPAVSKLSLQKIATMAPVINQTDTGIQSMAIRHFGELLRDMNQYTWMLNAVVLESLVPLILFLEDTETRVVMACKHTLAICALELKWSTFPQFMEHYSFEMVVLNICNNIFISHGSYITDLISDSLGFLRSSRVYLRRAALILTGYLATLGRHLLLKDDIEVMLEAVERVLQDEDPLVEELAKTTYELFKKIAHNLTSSVIKQSFRRLFNFIYIKKVKLLYNYNSPGSPMEIKETDNCEEDVEE
;
A
#
# COMPACT_ATOMS: atom_id res chain seq x y z
N MET A 1 -24.50 15.24 -15.25
CA MET A 1 -23.22 15.58 -15.94
C MET A 1 -22.89 17.07 -15.92
N VAL A 2 -23.82 18.00 -16.17
CA VAL A 2 -23.54 19.46 -16.11
C VAL A 2 -23.19 19.96 -14.69
N LEU A 3 -23.87 19.43 -13.66
CA LEU A 3 -23.54 19.74 -12.26
C LEU A 3 -22.15 19.25 -11.84
N PHE A 4 -21.72 18.07 -12.32
CA PHE A 4 -20.38 17.53 -12.04
C PHE A 4 -19.28 18.37 -12.70
N ARG A 5 -19.53 18.87 -13.92
CA ARG A 5 -18.61 19.74 -14.67
C ARG A 5 -18.49 21.13 -14.04
N ASN A 6 -19.61 21.70 -13.58
CA ASN A 6 -19.61 22.99 -12.86
C ASN A 6 -18.99 22.88 -11.46
N TRP A 7 -19.06 21.70 -10.84
CA TRP A 7 -18.47 21.40 -9.53
C TRP A 7 -16.96 21.12 -9.60
N VAL A 8 -16.47 20.43 -10.63
CA VAL A 8 -15.02 20.26 -10.91
C VAL A 8 -14.34 21.58 -11.27
N ASN A 9 -15.07 22.51 -11.91
CA ASN A 9 -14.55 23.83 -12.29
C ASN A 9 -14.62 24.87 -11.16
N ASP A 10 -15.04 24.50 -9.95
CA ASP A 10 -15.02 25.40 -8.80
C ASP A 10 -13.57 25.64 -8.36
N SER A 11 -13.12 26.89 -8.47
CA SER A 11 -11.74 27.30 -8.18
C SER A 11 -11.45 27.38 -6.68
N ASN A 12 -12.40 27.00 -5.81
CA ASN A 12 -12.22 27.03 -4.37
C ASN A 12 -11.43 25.79 -3.87
N PRO A 13 -10.18 25.96 -3.40
CA PRO A 13 -9.35 24.87 -2.90
C PRO A 13 -9.96 24.08 -1.74
N ALA A 14 -10.81 24.71 -0.93
CA ALA A 14 -11.51 24.02 0.16
C ALA A 14 -12.62 23.09 -0.38
N VAL A 15 -13.27 23.46 -1.48
CA VAL A 15 -14.30 22.65 -2.15
C VAL A 15 -13.64 21.45 -2.82
N SER A 16 -12.52 21.62 -3.53
CA SER A 16 -11.76 20.50 -4.12
C SER A 16 -11.25 19.54 -3.04
N LYS A 17 -10.68 20.05 -1.94
CA LYS A 17 -10.23 19.21 -0.81
C LYS A 17 -11.37 18.42 -0.17
N LEU A 18 -12.49 19.06 0.18
CA LEU A 18 -13.67 18.39 0.75
C LEU A 18 -14.29 17.38 -0.21
N SER A 19 -14.20 17.64 -1.52
CA SER A 19 -14.71 16.77 -2.58
C SER A 19 -13.86 15.52 -2.76
N LEU A 20 -12.54 15.70 -2.79
CA LEU A 20 -11.56 14.62 -2.87
C LEU A 20 -11.56 13.79 -1.59
N GLN A 21 -11.65 14.43 -0.42
CA GLN A 21 -11.87 13.75 0.86
C GLN A 21 -13.20 12.99 0.86
N LYS A 22 -14.29 13.52 0.31
CA LYS A 22 -15.57 12.79 0.17
C LYS A 22 -15.48 11.58 -0.77
N ILE A 23 -14.72 11.69 -1.86
CA ILE A 23 -14.50 10.56 -2.78
C ILE A 23 -13.60 9.50 -2.13
N ALA A 24 -12.55 9.90 -1.43
CA ALA A 24 -11.66 9.00 -0.69
C ALA A 24 -12.36 8.32 0.50
N THR A 25 -13.18 9.08 1.25
CA THR A 25 -14.00 8.58 2.36
C THR A 25 -15.26 7.84 1.91
N MET A 26 -15.57 7.81 0.61
CA MET A 26 -16.64 6.98 0.07
C MET A 26 -16.28 5.48 0.01
N ALA A 27 -15.06 5.08 0.36
CA ALA A 27 -14.63 3.68 0.40
C ALA A 27 -15.59 2.71 1.15
N PRO A 28 -16.23 3.08 2.30
CA PRO A 28 -17.23 2.23 2.96
C PRO A 28 -18.61 2.22 2.26
N VAL A 29 -18.98 3.30 1.56
CA VAL A 29 -20.25 3.41 0.82
C VAL A 29 -20.16 2.69 -0.54
N ILE A 30 -18.98 2.72 -1.17
CA ILE A 30 -18.63 1.98 -2.37
C ILE A 30 -18.67 0.45 -2.13
N ASN A 31 -18.49 0.03 -0.88
CA ASN A 31 -18.52 -1.37 -0.46
C ASN A 31 -19.91 -2.05 -0.63
N GLN A 32 -20.97 -1.26 -0.80
CA GLN A 32 -22.37 -1.71 -1.00
C GLN A 32 -22.92 -1.44 -2.41
N THR A 33 -22.12 -0.83 -3.29
CA THR A 33 -22.56 -0.45 -4.64
C THR A 33 -22.12 -1.45 -5.70
N ASP A 34 -22.82 -1.44 -6.83
CA ASP A 34 -22.44 -2.17 -8.05
C ASP A 34 -20.95 -1.96 -8.40
N THR A 35 -20.25 -3.03 -8.74
CA THR A 35 -18.81 -3.03 -9.03
C THR A 35 -18.47 -2.15 -10.26
N GLY A 36 -19.45 -1.90 -11.14
CA GLY A 36 -19.38 -0.91 -12.19
C GLY A 36 -19.33 0.53 -11.66
N ILE A 37 -20.18 0.88 -10.69
CA ILE A 37 -20.17 2.21 -10.06
C ILE A 37 -18.84 2.45 -9.34
N GLN A 38 -18.35 1.45 -8.59
CA GLN A 38 -17.05 1.51 -7.91
C GLN A 38 -15.90 1.79 -8.89
N SER A 39 -15.78 0.99 -9.94
CA SER A 39 -14.69 1.16 -10.91
C SER A 39 -14.77 2.48 -11.68
N MET A 40 -15.98 2.96 -12.00
CA MET A 40 -16.18 4.27 -12.60
C MET A 40 -15.75 5.41 -11.66
N ALA A 41 -16.12 5.35 -10.39
CA ALA A 41 -15.75 6.35 -9.40
C ALA A 41 -14.23 6.43 -9.22
N ILE A 42 -13.56 5.28 -9.12
CA ILE A 42 -12.10 5.20 -9.02
C ILE A 42 -11.44 5.83 -10.26
N ARG A 43 -11.89 5.48 -11.47
CA ARG A 43 -11.35 6.08 -12.70
C ARG A 43 -11.56 7.59 -12.73
N HIS A 44 -12.77 8.07 -12.41
CA HIS A 44 -13.06 9.51 -12.40
C HIS A 44 -12.21 10.27 -11.38
N PHE A 45 -11.91 9.66 -10.24
CA PHE A 45 -10.95 10.22 -9.29
C PHE A 45 -9.57 10.38 -9.91
N GLY A 46 -9.04 9.35 -10.59
CA GLY A 46 -7.78 9.44 -11.32
C GLY A 46 -7.78 10.55 -12.37
N GLU A 47 -8.83 10.63 -13.20
CA GLU A 47 -8.94 11.69 -14.21
C GLU A 47 -8.97 13.09 -13.59
N LEU A 48 -9.69 13.26 -12.46
CA LEU A 48 -9.74 14.51 -11.72
C LEU A 48 -8.36 14.93 -11.19
N LEU A 49 -7.58 13.99 -10.64
CA LEU A 49 -6.22 14.27 -10.18
C LEU A 49 -5.35 14.78 -11.34
N ARG A 50 -5.44 14.13 -12.50
CA ARG A 50 -4.67 14.51 -13.70
C ARG A 50 -5.08 15.89 -14.21
N ASP A 51 -6.37 16.20 -14.26
CA ASP A 51 -6.87 17.48 -14.74
C ASP A 51 -6.52 18.64 -13.78
N MET A 52 -6.29 18.33 -12.50
CA MET A 52 -5.95 19.29 -11.46
C MET A 52 -4.44 19.45 -11.22
N ASN A 53 -3.58 18.82 -12.03
CA ASN A 53 -2.12 18.71 -11.80
C ASN A 53 -1.37 20.03 -11.56
N GLN A 54 -1.94 21.17 -11.96
CA GLN A 54 -1.42 22.50 -11.65
C GLN A 54 -1.46 22.86 -10.14
N TYR A 55 -2.27 22.16 -9.33
CA TYR A 55 -2.43 22.35 -7.88
C TYR A 55 -1.64 21.32 -7.05
N THR A 56 -0.42 21.00 -7.49
CA THR A 56 0.47 19.95 -6.95
C THR A 56 0.50 19.79 -5.42
N TRP A 57 0.68 20.87 -4.65
CA TRP A 57 0.81 20.78 -3.18
C TRP A 57 -0.46 20.26 -2.49
N MET A 58 -1.63 20.63 -3.00
CA MET A 58 -2.92 20.17 -2.47
C MET A 58 -3.20 18.73 -2.88
N LEU A 59 -2.83 18.39 -4.11
CA LEU A 59 -2.97 17.06 -4.64
C LEU A 59 -2.10 16.05 -3.92
N ASN A 60 -0.88 16.40 -3.51
CA ASN A 60 -0.01 15.46 -2.81
C ASN A 60 -0.67 14.86 -1.56
N ALA A 61 -1.28 15.70 -0.71
CA ALA A 61 -1.98 15.23 0.49
C ALA A 61 -3.16 14.30 0.12
N VAL A 62 -3.98 14.71 -0.84
CA VAL A 62 -5.12 13.91 -1.33
C VAL A 62 -4.68 12.57 -1.92
N VAL A 63 -3.64 12.60 -2.74
CA VAL A 63 -3.09 11.40 -3.38
C VAL A 63 -2.61 10.44 -2.32
N LEU A 64 -1.80 10.92 -1.36
CA LEU A 64 -1.27 10.11 -0.26
C LEU A 64 -2.40 9.51 0.59
N GLU A 65 -3.41 10.30 0.98
CA GLU A 65 -4.60 9.81 1.70
C GLU A 65 -5.38 8.74 0.91
N SER A 66 -5.32 8.75 -0.42
CA SER A 66 -6.02 7.77 -1.27
C SER A 66 -5.21 6.49 -1.56
N LEU A 67 -3.91 6.46 -1.23
CA LEU A 67 -3.03 5.35 -1.65
C LEU A 67 -3.41 4.02 -1.01
N VAL A 68 -3.71 3.99 0.30
CA VAL A 68 -4.03 2.73 1.00
C VAL A 68 -5.16 1.98 0.30
N PRO A 69 -6.39 2.52 0.16
CA PRO A 69 -7.46 1.77 -0.50
C PRO A 69 -7.07 1.40 -1.94
N LEU A 70 -6.49 2.30 -2.73
CA LEU A 70 -6.10 2.00 -4.12
C LEU A 70 -5.13 0.82 -4.22
N ILE A 71 -4.17 0.71 -3.31
CA ILE A 71 -3.23 -0.42 -3.24
C ILE A 71 -3.98 -1.68 -2.86
N LEU A 72 -4.80 -1.66 -1.79
CA LEU A 72 -5.50 -2.86 -1.31
C LEU A 72 -6.47 -3.42 -2.35
N PHE A 73 -7.16 -2.56 -3.11
CA PHE A 73 -8.10 -2.95 -4.16
C PHE A 73 -7.43 -3.50 -5.43
N LEU A 74 -6.09 -3.51 -5.52
CA LEU A 74 -5.41 -4.25 -6.58
C LEU A 74 -5.57 -5.77 -6.44
N GLU A 75 -5.92 -6.26 -5.24
CA GLU A 75 -6.19 -7.67 -4.95
C GLU A 75 -7.69 -8.00 -4.99
N ASP A 76 -8.54 -7.07 -5.47
CA ASP A 76 -9.96 -7.31 -5.63
C ASP A 76 -10.23 -8.43 -6.65
N THR A 77 -11.28 -9.21 -6.43
CA THR A 77 -11.72 -10.26 -7.36
C THR A 77 -12.28 -9.70 -8.66
N GLU A 78 -12.73 -8.45 -8.65
CA GLU A 78 -13.34 -7.78 -9.80
C GLU A 78 -12.30 -7.08 -10.67
N THR A 79 -12.00 -7.65 -11.83
CA THR A 79 -11.00 -7.13 -12.78
C THR A 79 -11.22 -5.65 -13.13
N ARG A 80 -12.47 -5.19 -13.21
CA ARG A 80 -12.78 -3.77 -13.49
C ARG A 80 -12.30 -2.84 -12.38
N VAL A 81 -12.43 -3.26 -11.12
CA VAL A 81 -11.94 -2.51 -9.95
C VAL A 81 -10.42 -2.50 -9.95
N VAL A 82 -9.79 -3.65 -10.19
CA VAL A 82 -8.32 -3.77 -10.28
C VAL A 82 -7.76 -2.86 -11.38
N MET A 83 -8.34 -2.88 -12.59
CA MET A 83 -7.89 -2.03 -13.70
C MET A 83 -8.09 -0.54 -13.42
N ALA A 84 -9.19 -0.16 -12.77
CA ALA A 84 -9.42 1.20 -12.33
C ALA A 84 -8.37 1.66 -11.30
N CYS A 85 -8.01 0.78 -10.35
CA CYS A 85 -6.96 1.05 -9.35
C CYS A 85 -5.58 1.18 -10.01
N LYS A 86 -5.23 0.27 -10.93
CA LYS A 86 -3.96 0.34 -11.70
C LYS A 86 -3.84 1.66 -12.46
N HIS A 87 -4.89 2.05 -13.18
CA HIS A 87 -4.95 3.32 -13.91
C HIS A 87 -4.77 4.53 -12.99
N THR A 88 -5.50 4.54 -11.88
CA THR A 88 -5.48 5.65 -10.92
C THR A 88 -4.14 5.75 -10.19
N LEU A 89 -3.54 4.63 -9.80
CA LEU A 89 -2.20 4.59 -9.21
C LEU A 89 -1.12 5.07 -10.19
N ALA A 90 -1.25 4.77 -11.48
CA ALA A 90 -0.33 5.30 -12.49
C ALA A 90 -0.40 6.83 -12.55
N ILE A 91 -1.59 7.41 -12.45
CA ILE A 91 -1.76 8.87 -12.35
C ILE A 91 -1.15 9.40 -11.04
N CYS A 92 -1.45 8.76 -9.90
CA CYS A 92 -0.88 9.14 -8.60
C CYS A 92 0.66 9.15 -8.63
N ALA A 93 1.27 8.14 -9.26
CA ALA A 93 2.71 8.05 -9.41
C ALA A 93 3.29 9.19 -10.25
N LEU A 94 2.60 9.62 -11.32
CA LEU A 94 3.00 10.78 -12.11
C LEU A 94 2.93 12.07 -11.29
N GLU A 95 1.83 12.29 -10.56
CA GLU A 95 1.64 13.47 -9.70
C GLU A 95 2.70 13.54 -8.59
N LEU A 96 3.05 12.39 -7.99
CA LEU A 96 4.11 12.28 -6.98
C LEU A 96 5.52 12.20 -7.57
N LYS A 97 5.65 12.23 -8.90
CA LYS A 97 6.92 12.19 -9.66
C LYS A 97 7.75 10.93 -9.43
N TRP A 98 7.12 9.77 -9.36
CA TRP A 98 7.75 8.46 -9.23
C TRP A 98 8.14 7.89 -10.60
N SER A 99 9.39 8.09 -11.01
CA SER A 99 9.88 7.81 -12.37
C SER A 99 9.90 6.33 -12.78
N THR A 100 9.83 5.38 -11.84
CA THR A 100 9.95 3.93 -12.12
C THR A 100 8.63 3.16 -12.08
N PHE A 101 7.51 3.81 -11.73
CA PHE A 101 6.25 3.12 -11.48
C PHE A 101 5.66 2.33 -12.67
N PRO A 102 5.70 2.82 -13.94
CA PRO A 102 5.08 2.12 -15.07
C PRO A 102 5.66 0.73 -15.34
N GLN A 103 6.92 0.48 -14.99
CA GLN A 103 7.65 -0.76 -15.29
C GLN A 103 7.16 -1.96 -14.46
N PHE A 104 6.53 -1.73 -13.30
CA PHE A 104 6.12 -2.80 -12.39
C PHE A 104 4.73 -3.39 -12.69
N MET A 105 4.04 -2.86 -13.70
CA MET A 105 2.70 -3.31 -14.08
C MET A 105 2.71 -4.39 -15.17
N GLU A 106 3.85 -4.65 -15.83
CA GLU A 106 3.99 -5.65 -16.90
C GLU A 106 4.12 -7.08 -16.36
N HIS A 107 4.93 -7.28 -15.30
CA HIS A 107 5.06 -8.56 -14.56
C HIS A 107 4.47 -8.40 -13.16
N TYR A 108 3.15 -8.44 -13.08
CA TYR A 108 2.40 -8.07 -11.89
C TYR A 108 2.58 -9.08 -10.74
N SER A 109 3.39 -8.71 -9.74
CA SER A 109 3.38 -9.30 -8.39
C SER A 109 2.92 -8.23 -7.41
N PHE A 110 1.87 -8.52 -6.65
CA PHE A 110 1.31 -7.57 -5.70
C PHE A 110 2.35 -7.11 -4.66
N GLU A 111 3.14 -8.05 -4.12
CA GLU A 111 4.19 -7.73 -3.14
C GLU A 111 5.24 -6.78 -3.73
N MET A 112 5.64 -7.00 -4.98
CA MET A 112 6.58 -6.12 -5.69
C MET A 112 6.00 -4.72 -5.89
N VAL A 113 4.72 -4.60 -6.25
CA VAL A 113 4.05 -3.30 -6.38
C VAL A 113 4.04 -2.58 -5.03
N VAL A 114 3.67 -3.27 -3.95
CA VAL A 114 3.68 -2.71 -2.58
C VAL A 114 5.07 -2.24 -2.16
N LEU A 115 6.09 -3.07 -2.35
CA LEU A 115 7.49 -2.73 -2.01
C LEU A 115 7.93 -1.46 -2.76
N ASN A 116 7.65 -1.38 -4.06
CA ASN A 116 8.05 -0.23 -4.87
C ASN A 116 7.32 1.05 -4.45
N ILE A 117 6.02 0.98 -4.18
CA ILE A 117 5.26 2.12 -3.67
C ILE A 117 5.82 2.56 -2.31
N CYS A 118 6.02 1.64 -1.38
CA CYS A 118 6.54 1.97 -0.05
C CYS A 118 7.95 2.57 -0.10
N ASN A 119 8.83 2.09 -0.99
CA ASN A 119 10.15 2.69 -1.20
C ASN A 119 10.05 4.13 -1.72
N ASN A 120 9.16 4.38 -2.68
CA ASN A 120 8.96 5.74 -3.21
C ASN A 120 8.40 6.67 -2.13
N ILE A 121 7.43 6.22 -1.33
CA ILE A 121 6.89 6.97 -0.18
C ILE A 121 7.99 7.26 0.83
N PHE A 122 8.81 6.27 1.19
CA PHE A 122 9.90 6.45 2.14
C PHE A 122 10.90 7.54 1.70
N ILE A 123 11.27 7.54 0.42
CA ILE A 123 12.24 8.49 -0.15
C ILE A 123 11.65 9.90 -0.26
N SER A 124 10.40 10.03 -0.70
CA SER A 124 9.82 11.32 -1.10
C SER A 124 8.87 11.93 -0.08
N HIS A 125 8.17 11.11 0.72
CA HIS A 125 7.05 11.51 1.57
C HIS A 125 7.05 10.73 2.91
N GLY A 126 8.23 10.44 3.47
CA GLY A 126 8.38 9.57 4.65
C GLY A 126 7.57 10.01 5.88
N SER A 127 7.24 11.30 6.01
CA SER A 127 6.39 11.82 7.10
C SER A 127 4.99 11.23 7.12
N TYR A 128 4.48 10.70 5.99
CA TYR A 128 3.14 10.11 5.88
C TYR A 128 3.11 8.62 6.25
N ILE A 129 4.26 7.99 6.51
CA ILE A 129 4.31 6.53 6.76
C ILE A 129 3.44 6.13 7.96
N THR A 130 3.44 6.91 9.04
CA THR A 130 2.62 6.60 10.23
C THR A 130 1.13 6.68 9.95
N ASP A 131 0.71 7.65 9.14
CA ASP A 131 -0.70 7.82 8.76
C ASP A 131 -1.15 6.66 7.88
N LEU A 132 -0.32 6.29 6.90
CA LEU A 132 -0.59 5.15 6.02
C LEU A 132 -0.63 3.81 6.76
N ILE A 133 0.19 3.64 7.81
CA ILE A 133 0.12 2.48 8.70
C ILE A 133 -1.21 2.47 9.45
N SER A 134 -1.62 3.60 10.03
CA SER A 134 -2.89 3.71 10.73
C SER A 134 -4.07 3.35 9.82
N ASP A 135 -4.07 3.90 8.60
CA ASP A 135 -5.10 3.63 7.59
C ASP A 135 -5.12 2.15 7.18
N SER A 136 -3.94 1.53 6.96
CA SER A 136 -3.86 0.12 6.57
C SER A 136 -4.32 -0.82 7.69
N LEU A 137 -4.02 -0.51 8.95
CA LEU A 137 -4.50 -1.28 10.11
C LEU A 137 -6.04 -1.30 10.18
N GLY A 138 -6.71 -0.24 9.73
CA GLY A 138 -8.17 -0.17 9.67
C GLY A 138 -8.82 -1.28 8.83
N PHE A 139 -8.09 -1.84 7.85
CA PHE A 139 -8.59 -2.89 6.97
C PHE A 139 -8.40 -4.32 7.52
N LEU A 140 -7.65 -4.49 8.62
CA LEU A 140 -7.44 -5.82 9.23
C LEU A 140 -8.73 -6.45 9.77
N ARG A 141 -9.78 -5.65 10.01
CA ARG A 141 -11.10 -6.12 10.46
C ARG A 141 -12.12 -6.23 9.32
N SER A 142 -11.69 -6.10 8.07
CA SER A 142 -12.57 -6.20 6.90
C SER A 142 -13.18 -7.60 6.81
N SER A 143 -14.45 -7.70 6.40
CA SER A 143 -15.07 -8.99 6.05
C SER A 143 -14.45 -9.61 4.78
N ARG A 144 -13.85 -8.78 3.92
CA ARG A 144 -13.23 -9.23 2.67
C ARG A 144 -11.80 -9.73 2.92
N VAL A 145 -11.56 -11.01 2.64
CA VAL A 145 -10.27 -11.70 2.84
C VAL A 145 -9.11 -10.96 2.16
N TYR A 146 -9.28 -10.57 0.89
CA TYR A 146 -8.20 -9.91 0.13
C TYR A 146 -7.77 -8.58 0.75
N LEU A 147 -8.68 -7.84 1.40
CA LEU A 147 -8.35 -6.57 2.07
C LEU A 147 -7.50 -6.81 3.31
N ARG A 148 -7.84 -7.82 4.13
CA ARG A 148 -7.05 -8.19 5.33
C ARG A 148 -5.64 -8.62 4.92
N ARG A 149 -5.55 -9.47 3.89
CA ARG A 149 -4.30 -9.94 3.29
C ARG A 149 -3.42 -8.80 2.80
N ALA A 150 -3.97 -7.96 1.92
CA ALA A 150 -3.24 -6.84 1.34
C ALA A 150 -2.78 -5.83 2.41
N ALA A 151 -3.61 -5.62 3.44
CA ALA A 151 -3.31 -4.74 4.54
C ALA A 151 -2.12 -5.23 5.38
N LEU A 152 -2.02 -6.53 5.66
CA LEU A 152 -0.87 -7.12 6.36
C LEU A 152 0.43 -6.86 5.58
N ILE A 153 0.44 -7.15 4.28
CA ILE A 153 1.61 -6.97 3.41
C ILE A 153 2.04 -5.49 3.36
N LEU A 154 1.09 -4.58 3.10
CA LEU A 154 1.36 -3.13 3.07
C LEU A 154 1.90 -2.63 4.40
N THR A 155 1.25 -2.99 5.51
CA THR A 155 1.65 -2.55 6.86
C THR A 155 3.06 -3.05 7.20
N GLY A 156 3.39 -4.31 6.87
CA GLY A 156 4.73 -4.85 7.10
C GLY A 156 5.83 -4.10 6.38
N TYR A 157 5.61 -3.70 5.12
CA TYR A 157 6.57 -2.90 4.36
C TYR A 157 6.72 -1.49 4.90
N LEU A 158 5.60 -0.80 5.15
CA LEU A 158 5.60 0.55 5.73
C LEU A 158 6.33 0.57 7.07
N ALA A 159 6.04 -0.41 7.95
CA ALA A 159 6.70 -0.53 9.24
C ALA A 159 8.20 -0.80 9.13
N THR A 160 8.60 -1.70 8.21
CA THR A 160 10.00 -2.08 8.03
C THR A 160 10.85 -0.92 7.52
N LEU A 161 10.34 -0.17 6.55
CA LEU A 161 10.98 1.03 6.01
C LEU A 161 10.94 2.18 7.03
N GLY A 162 9.76 2.44 7.59
CA GLY A 162 9.49 3.48 8.57
C GLY A 162 9.93 3.20 10.01
N ARG A 163 10.65 2.10 10.29
CA ARG A 163 11.02 1.68 11.66
C ARG A 163 11.72 2.73 12.53
N HIS A 164 12.31 3.75 11.90
CA HIS A 164 13.00 4.84 12.57
C HIS A 164 12.08 6.03 12.91
N LEU A 165 10.89 6.08 12.29
CA LEU A 165 9.82 7.03 12.53
C LEU A 165 8.90 6.58 13.66
N LEU A 166 8.72 5.26 13.80
CA LEU A 166 7.84 4.64 14.78
C LEU A 166 8.35 4.80 16.22
N LEU A 167 7.43 5.18 17.10
CA LEU A 167 7.59 5.20 18.56
C LEU A 167 7.27 3.81 19.14
N LYS A 168 7.61 3.60 20.42
CA LYS A 168 7.29 2.35 21.11
C LYS A 168 5.77 2.10 21.14
N ASP A 169 5.02 3.11 21.51
CA ASP A 169 3.55 3.05 21.61
C ASP A 169 2.91 2.76 20.24
N ASP A 170 3.47 3.30 19.14
CA ASP A 170 3.00 2.98 17.78
C ASP A 170 3.14 1.48 17.50
N ILE A 171 4.29 0.89 17.84
CA ILE A 171 4.53 -0.55 17.63
C ILE A 171 3.63 -1.41 18.52
N GLU A 172 3.35 -0.98 19.74
CA GLU A 172 2.41 -1.67 20.64
C GLU A 172 1.00 -1.72 20.04
N VAL A 173 0.50 -0.59 19.54
CA VAL A 173 -0.80 -0.52 18.83
C VAL A 173 -0.80 -1.44 17.60
N MET A 174 0.28 -1.44 16.83
CA MET A 174 0.43 -2.29 15.66
C MET A 174 0.44 -3.79 16.02
N LEU A 175 1.14 -4.18 17.09
CA LEU A 175 1.17 -5.56 17.59
C LEU A 175 -0.22 -6.01 18.01
N GLU A 176 -0.93 -5.22 18.81
CA GLU A 176 -2.30 -5.55 19.21
C GLU A 176 -3.25 -5.69 18.02
N ALA A 177 -3.09 -4.84 16.99
CA ALA A 177 -3.93 -4.90 15.80
C ALA A 177 -3.72 -6.21 15.04
N VAL A 178 -2.47 -6.65 14.87
CA VAL A 178 -2.11 -7.91 14.19
C VAL A 178 -2.43 -9.14 15.03
N GLU A 179 -2.30 -9.08 16.36
CA GLU A 179 -2.64 -10.20 17.26
C GLU A 179 -4.08 -10.69 17.06
N ARG A 180 -5.00 -9.77 16.81
CA ARG A 180 -6.41 -10.08 16.54
C ARG A 180 -6.63 -10.85 15.23
N VAL A 181 -5.63 -10.89 14.35
CA VAL A 181 -5.64 -11.57 13.04
C VAL A 181 -4.86 -12.89 13.08
N LEU A 182 -4.19 -13.23 14.19
CA LEU A 182 -3.42 -14.49 14.32
C LEU A 182 -4.29 -15.76 14.31
N GLN A 183 -5.60 -15.61 14.41
CA GLN A 183 -6.59 -16.68 14.34
C GLN A 183 -7.60 -16.43 13.21
N ASP A 184 -7.15 -15.80 12.13
CA ASP A 184 -8.00 -15.54 10.96
C ASP A 184 -8.55 -16.86 10.38
N GLU A 185 -9.78 -16.83 9.88
CA GLU A 185 -10.43 -18.00 9.27
C GLU A 185 -9.74 -18.40 7.95
N ASP A 186 -9.12 -17.44 7.26
CA ASP A 186 -8.35 -17.71 6.06
C ASP A 186 -6.89 -18.04 6.40
N PRO A 187 -6.39 -19.24 6.03
CA PRO A 187 -5.07 -19.71 6.44
C PRO A 187 -3.91 -18.86 5.88
N LEU A 188 -4.10 -18.24 4.71
CA LEU A 188 -3.09 -17.38 4.11
C LEU A 188 -3.03 -16.04 4.85
N VAL A 189 -4.17 -15.48 5.26
CA VAL A 189 -4.20 -14.30 6.14
C VAL A 189 -3.55 -14.60 7.49
N GLU A 190 -3.82 -15.77 8.08
CA GLU A 190 -3.18 -16.22 9.32
C GLU A 190 -1.65 -16.29 9.20
N GLU A 191 -1.13 -16.88 8.13
CA GLU A 191 0.31 -16.99 7.86
C GLU A 191 0.98 -15.61 7.69
N LEU A 192 0.34 -14.71 6.95
CA LEU A 192 0.82 -13.34 6.78
C LEU A 192 0.76 -12.56 8.09
N ALA A 193 -0.23 -12.81 8.95
CA ALA A 193 -0.35 -12.19 10.27
C ALA A 193 0.81 -12.64 11.17
N LYS A 194 1.13 -13.94 11.20
CA LYS A 194 2.29 -14.48 11.93
C LYS A 194 3.59 -13.83 11.47
N THR A 195 3.79 -13.74 10.15
CA THR A 195 4.98 -13.09 9.56
C THR A 195 5.07 -11.62 9.97
N THR A 196 3.98 -10.87 9.86
CA THR A 196 3.90 -9.45 10.21
C THR A 196 4.12 -9.21 11.70
N TYR A 197 3.56 -10.07 12.55
CA TYR A 197 3.73 -10.00 14.00
C TYR A 197 5.20 -10.19 14.41
N GLU A 198 5.89 -11.17 13.83
CA GLU A 198 7.32 -11.39 14.08
C GLU A 198 8.19 -10.24 13.56
N LEU A 199 7.82 -9.59 12.45
CA LEU A 199 8.48 -8.36 11.99
C LEU A 199 8.35 -7.24 13.03
N PHE A 200 7.16 -7.03 13.58
CA PHE A 200 6.93 -5.97 14.58
C PHE A 200 7.67 -6.25 15.88
N LYS A 201 7.71 -7.50 16.37
CA LYS A 201 8.55 -7.88 17.52
C LYS A 201 10.02 -7.55 17.29
N LYS A 202 10.56 -7.86 16.10
CA LYS A 202 11.95 -7.53 15.75
C LYS A 202 12.18 -6.02 15.78
N ILE A 203 11.23 -5.23 15.28
CA ILE A 203 11.32 -3.76 15.33
C ILE A 203 11.28 -3.27 16.78
N ALA A 204 10.35 -3.77 17.61
CA ALA A 204 10.23 -3.43 19.03
C ALA A 204 11.51 -3.74 19.82
N HIS A 205 12.09 -4.93 19.64
CA HIS A 205 13.33 -5.34 20.29
C HIS A 205 14.52 -4.44 19.89
N ASN A 206 14.58 -4.03 18.63
CA ASN A 206 15.63 -3.13 18.15
C ASN A 206 15.47 -1.70 18.67
N LEU A 207 14.26 -1.29 19.05
CA LEU A 207 13.99 0.00 19.69
C LEU A 207 14.46 0.01 21.15
N THR A 208 14.25 -1.08 21.89
CA THR A 208 14.62 -1.18 23.31
C THR A 208 16.12 -1.38 23.54
N SER A 209 16.83 -2.00 22.59
CA SER A 209 18.28 -2.28 22.71
C SER A 209 19.19 -1.12 22.27
N SER A 210 18.66 -0.09 21.61
CA SER A 210 19.48 1.02 21.10
C SER A 210 19.53 2.19 22.08
N VAL A 211 20.72 2.46 22.63
CA VAL A 211 21.03 3.60 23.54
C VAL A 211 20.97 4.97 22.81
N ILE A 212 20.74 4.97 21.50
CA ILE A 212 20.77 6.18 20.66
C ILE A 212 19.43 6.93 20.80
N LYS A 213 19.50 8.14 21.36
CA LYS A 213 18.37 9.08 21.47
C LYS A 213 17.60 9.15 20.15
N GLN A 214 16.27 9.05 20.24
CA GLN A 214 15.32 8.99 19.13
C GLN A 214 15.53 10.08 18.06
N SER A 215 15.92 11.29 18.48
CA SER A 215 16.25 12.42 17.59
C SER A 215 17.45 12.15 16.67
N PHE A 216 18.45 11.38 17.13
CA PHE A 216 19.63 11.03 16.34
C PHE A 216 19.36 9.89 15.35
N ARG A 217 18.41 8.99 15.67
CA ARG A 217 17.99 7.90 14.77
C ARG A 217 17.26 8.42 13.53
N ARG A 218 16.53 9.54 13.67
CA ARG A 218 15.88 10.26 12.55
C ARG A 218 16.91 10.91 11.61
N LEU A 219 18.03 11.41 12.14
CA LEU A 219 19.06 12.09 11.34
C LEU A 219 20.05 11.13 10.65
N PHE A 220 20.49 10.06 11.31
CA PHE A 220 21.58 9.21 10.80
C PHE A 220 21.16 8.23 9.68
N ASN A 221 19.88 7.92 9.54
CA ASN A 221 19.40 6.95 8.54
C ASN A 221 19.17 7.52 7.14
N PHE A 222 19.35 8.83 6.94
CA PHE A 222 19.34 9.44 5.59
C PHE A 222 20.45 8.89 4.69
N ILE A 223 21.49 8.24 5.27
CA ILE A 223 22.71 7.83 4.57
C ILE A 223 22.68 6.35 4.13
N TYR A 224 21.68 5.55 4.51
CA TYR A 224 21.66 4.11 4.16
C TYR A 224 20.28 3.58 3.78
N ILE A 225 19.88 3.78 2.51
CA ILE A 225 18.75 3.06 1.91
C ILE A 225 19.22 1.63 1.62
N LYS A 226 19.14 0.75 2.61
CA LYS A 226 19.30 -0.70 2.36
C LYS A 226 18.07 -1.15 1.58
N LYS A 227 18.27 -1.62 0.34
CA LYS A 227 17.21 -2.23 -0.49
C LYS A 227 16.54 -3.35 0.31
N VAL A 228 15.26 -3.16 0.65
CA VAL A 228 14.47 -4.16 1.39
C VAL A 228 14.19 -5.33 0.44
N LYS A 229 14.45 -6.56 0.90
CA LYS A 229 14.12 -7.79 0.16
C LYS A 229 12.60 -8.05 0.25
N LEU A 230 12.10 -9.01 -0.53
CA LEU A 230 10.74 -9.52 -0.33
C LEU A 230 10.59 -10.03 1.11
N LEU A 231 9.51 -9.61 1.78
CA LEU A 231 9.27 -9.91 3.19
C LEU A 231 8.40 -11.17 3.34
N TYR A 232 7.50 -11.39 2.39
CA TYR A 232 6.46 -12.42 2.42
C TYR A 232 6.66 -13.48 1.33
N ASN A 233 7.35 -13.17 0.23
CA ASN A 233 7.44 -14.02 -0.97
C ASN A 233 6.03 -14.44 -1.46
N TYR A 234 5.13 -13.46 -1.47
CA TYR A 234 3.71 -13.60 -1.67
C TYR A 234 3.36 -13.70 -3.16
N ASN A 235 2.59 -14.73 -3.49
CA ASN A 235 1.99 -14.93 -4.80
C ASN A 235 0.46 -14.83 -4.69
N SER A 236 -0.15 -13.97 -5.50
CA SER A 236 -1.60 -13.80 -5.48
C SER A 236 -2.33 -15.10 -5.88
N PRO A 237 -3.39 -15.52 -5.16
CA PRO A 237 -4.14 -16.70 -5.54
C PRO A 237 -4.66 -16.58 -6.98
N GLY A 238 -4.31 -17.57 -7.82
CA GLY A 238 -4.68 -17.59 -9.24
C GLY A 238 -3.64 -17.00 -10.20
N SER A 239 -2.48 -16.53 -9.73
CA SER A 239 -1.36 -16.23 -10.63
C SER A 239 -0.73 -17.53 -11.16
N PRO A 240 -0.39 -17.64 -12.47
CA PRO A 240 0.36 -18.78 -12.97
C PRO A 240 1.69 -18.89 -12.23
N MET A 241 1.92 -20.01 -11.54
CA MET A 241 3.19 -20.29 -10.89
C MET A 241 4.24 -20.53 -11.97
N GLU A 242 5.34 -19.75 -11.97
CA GLU A 242 6.54 -20.17 -12.68
C GLU A 242 6.96 -21.53 -12.13
N ILE A 243 6.90 -22.54 -13.01
CA ILE A 243 7.42 -23.87 -12.76
C ILE A 243 8.90 -23.68 -12.40
N LYS A 244 9.26 -23.99 -11.15
CA LYS A 244 10.66 -24.14 -10.78
C LYS A 244 11.26 -25.19 -11.70
N GLU A 245 12.28 -24.81 -12.46
CA GLU A 245 13.19 -25.74 -13.11
C GLU A 245 13.65 -26.74 -12.05
N THR A 246 13.22 -27.98 -12.18
CA THR A 246 13.86 -29.12 -11.53
C THR A 246 15.21 -29.30 -12.21
N ASP A 247 16.27 -29.13 -11.43
CA ASP A 247 17.60 -29.69 -11.68
C ASP A 247 17.44 -31.14 -12.16
N ASN A 248 17.69 -31.39 -13.44
CA ASN A 248 18.13 -32.69 -13.93
C ASN A 248 19.66 -32.65 -13.99
N CYS A 249 20.30 -32.96 -12.87
CA CYS A 249 21.65 -33.50 -12.90
C CYS A 249 21.52 -35.01 -13.03
N GLU A 250 21.93 -35.56 -14.17
CA GLU A 250 22.65 -36.83 -14.30
C GLU A 250 22.98 -37.00 -15.81
N GLU A 251 24.07 -36.34 -16.23
CA GLU A 251 24.88 -36.86 -17.34
C GLU A 251 25.84 -37.88 -16.73
N ASP A 252 25.47 -39.16 -16.82
CA ASP A 252 26.40 -40.26 -16.64
C ASP A 252 27.38 -40.28 -17.83
N VAL A 253 28.65 -40.01 -17.55
CA VAL A 253 29.78 -40.28 -18.44
C VAL A 253 30.72 -41.25 -17.71
N GLU A 254 30.75 -42.50 -18.18
CA GLU A 254 31.80 -43.53 -18.06
C GLU A 254 31.22 -44.74 -18.85
N GLU A 255 31.76 -45.25 -19.97
CA GLU A 255 33.12 -45.59 -20.40
C GLU A 255 33.32 -45.35 -21.92
#